data_AF-A0A1N6L8M1-F1
#
_entry.id   AF-A0A1N6L8M1-F1
#
_cell.length_a   1.000
_cell.length_b   1.000
_cell.length_c   1.000
_cell.angle_alpha   90.00
_cell.angle_beta   90.00
_cell.angle_gamma   90.00
#
_symmetry.space_group_name_H-M   'P 1'
#
loop_
_entity.id
_entity.type
_entity.pdbx_description
1 polymer ?
#
loop_
_entity_poly.entity_id
_entity_poly.type
_entity_poly.pdbx_seq_one_letter_code
_entity_poly.pdbx_strand_id
1 'polypeptide(L)'
;MKRPPPLISVVIPARNEAALIASTVGSVLRARDRYREVCCDGGAVEVIVVDNASDDGTADVLVRHTAEGGVLVATCSPRGAARARNLGARLASGRMLVFLDADTRLPPGALVRIAELVDEQGYEAGITRLGALDGGWRVRCWWAFWNAVRRLPLPRAKAMPACMFCTREAFDEFGPFDERVAIGEEWPILAGLYRTRPRRFVYDQAITALSSGRRMELQHFGYTRTFARYVWAVLSFRGRLDYPDHIRHAPRDSTPRRLKEGALPTVPRTTADGERSWPGFGRWPALLGPWLGKLRMHAIEPRQAPGRPPTIAKRRRWFGPLLIGPGNLYLRLQGSGVRVLPGAEWRARERALHRALHGIELETGPRGWLILPRWPGVVLADHARSRLDPAPARLRGLDAAGRALRDLHRVEMPRADGGCERLSHGDATLRNVLFDPGTGEARWFDFDTAHDPGLAPAWRHGDDLRALVYSAVESFADVPVALLLLTVRDAYVDSGPWEQLRDRLARGALHRSPLHFAQACPPDGRRRELESLLLRGDWPSGSLMEDADGRSIG
;
A
#
# COMPACT_ATOMS: atom_id res chain seq x y z
N MET A 1 -49.66 4.41 -25.98
CA MET A 1 -49.30 4.60 -24.55
C MET A 1 -47.80 4.43 -24.42
N LYS A 2 -47.08 5.41 -23.85
CA LYS A 2 -45.64 5.23 -23.54
C LYS A 2 -45.54 4.10 -22.51
N ARG A 3 -44.69 3.10 -22.75
CA ARG A 3 -44.39 2.05 -21.76
C ARG A 3 -43.97 2.74 -20.45
N PRO A 4 -44.44 2.27 -19.28
CA PRO A 4 -43.93 2.78 -18.01
C PRO A 4 -42.40 2.60 -18.00
N PRO A 5 -41.64 3.57 -17.44
CA PRO A 5 -40.20 3.48 -17.40
C PRO A 5 -39.78 2.19 -16.68
N PRO A 6 -38.71 1.52 -17.15
CA PRO A 6 -38.21 0.33 -16.48
C PRO A 6 -37.88 0.65 -15.01
N LEU A 7 -38.00 -0.35 -14.15
CA LEU A 7 -37.55 -0.18 -12.77
C LEU A 7 -36.02 -0.17 -12.73
N ILE A 8 -35.40 -1.09 -13.46
CA ILE A 8 -33.96 -1.35 -13.41
C ILE A 8 -33.35 -1.24 -14.80
N SER A 9 -32.23 -0.52 -14.89
CA SER A 9 -31.37 -0.46 -16.05
C SER A 9 -30.04 -1.12 -15.76
N VAL A 10 -29.75 -2.22 -16.43
CA VAL A 10 -28.45 -2.88 -16.33
C VAL A 10 -27.53 -2.35 -17.41
N VAL A 11 -26.46 -1.68 -17.02
CA VAL A 11 -25.45 -1.08 -17.90
C VAL A 11 -24.17 -1.90 -17.88
N ILE A 12 -23.75 -2.40 -19.04
CA ILE A 12 -22.58 -3.26 -19.21
C ILE A 12 -21.59 -2.59 -20.17
N PRO A 13 -20.46 -2.02 -19.69
CA PRO A 13 -19.39 -1.57 -20.58
C PRO A 13 -18.59 -2.77 -21.06
N ALA A 14 -18.41 -2.92 -22.37
CA ALA A 14 -17.67 -4.02 -22.98
C ALA A 14 -16.48 -3.50 -23.79
N ARG A 15 -15.31 -4.12 -23.64
CA ARG A 15 -14.16 -3.89 -24.52
C ARG A 15 -13.36 -5.16 -24.69
N ASN A 16 -13.31 -5.68 -25.90
CA ASN A 16 -12.57 -6.89 -26.23
C ASN A 16 -12.91 -8.08 -25.31
N GLU A 17 -14.21 -8.34 -25.16
CA GLU A 17 -14.78 -9.40 -24.33
C GLU A 17 -15.54 -10.46 -25.15
N ALA A 18 -15.16 -10.69 -26.41
CA ALA A 18 -15.86 -11.61 -27.31
C ALA A 18 -16.05 -13.02 -26.70
N ALA A 19 -15.09 -13.45 -25.88
CA ALA A 19 -15.10 -14.74 -25.20
C ALA A 19 -16.11 -14.86 -24.04
N LEU A 20 -16.48 -13.75 -23.38
CA LEU A 20 -17.26 -13.77 -22.13
C LEU A 20 -18.58 -13.02 -22.21
N ILE A 21 -18.69 -12.02 -23.10
CA ILE A 21 -19.82 -11.09 -23.16
C ILE A 21 -21.16 -11.80 -23.35
N ALA A 22 -21.24 -12.82 -24.22
CA ALA A 22 -22.46 -13.60 -24.44
C ALA A 22 -22.95 -14.26 -23.14
N SER A 23 -22.01 -14.79 -22.35
CA SER A 23 -22.36 -15.43 -21.09
C SER A 23 -22.76 -14.43 -20.01
N THR A 24 -22.15 -13.24 -19.99
CA THR A 24 -22.53 -12.15 -19.09
C THR A 24 -23.94 -11.65 -19.42
N VAL A 25 -24.20 -11.29 -20.68
CA VAL A 25 -25.53 -10.88 -21.15
C VAL A 25 -26.56 -11.95 -20.85
N GLY A 26 -26.30 -13.22 -21.19
CA GLY A 26 -27.20 -14.32 -20.89
C GLY A 26 -27.51 -14.50 -19.39
N SER A 27 -26.56 -14.20 -18.49
CA SER A 27 -26.82 -14.22 -17.04
C SER A 27 -27.76 -13.10 -16.59
N VAL A 28 -27.64 -11.91 -17.20
CA VAL A 28 -28.51 -10.77 -16.93
C VAL A 28 -29.91 -11.01 -17.48
N LEU A 29 -30.04 -11.59 -18.68
CA LEU A 29 -31.34 -11.95 -19.25
C LEU A 29 -32.08 -12.95 -18.36
N ARG A 30 -31.40 -13.99 -17.85
CA ARG A 30 -32.00 -14.92 -16.87
C ARG A 30 -32.41 -14.22 -15.58
N ALA A 31 -31.61 -13.27 -15.08
CA ALA A 31 -31.96 -12.52 -13.88
C ALA A 31 -33.15 -11.58 -14.11
N ARG A 32 -33.28 -11.00 -15.30
CA ARG A 32 -34.46 -10.25 -15.73
C ARG A 32 -35.68 -11.14 -15.80
N ASP A 33 -35.57 -12.31 -16.42
CA ASP A 33 -36.70 -13.21 -16.61
C ASP A 33 -37.21 -13.69 -15.24
N ARG A 34 -36.28 -14.02 -14.32
CA ARG A 34 -36.62 -14.32 -12.93
C ARG A 34 -37.27 -13.13 -12.21
N TYR A 35 -36.80 -11.91 -12.45
CA TYR A 35 -37.44 -10.71 -11.89
C TYR A 35 -38.88 -10.56 -12.38
N ARG A 36 -39.14 -10.79 -13.68
CA ARG A 36 -40.50 -10.75 -14.26
C ARG A 36 -41.42 -11.82 -13.68
N GLU A 37 -40.90 -13.00 -13.35
CA GLU A 37 -41.68 -14.07 -12.72
C GLU A 37 -42.13 -13.72 -11.30
N VAL A 38 -41.29 -13.02 -10.54
CA VAL A 38 -41.52 -12.73 -9.11
C VAL A 38 -42.28 -11.42 -8.91
N CYS A 39 -41.99 -10.41 -9.72
CA CYS A 39 -42.55 -9.07 -9.59
C CYS A 39 -43.68 -8.88 -10.60
N CYS A 40 -44.91 -9.20 -10.17
CA CYS A 40 -46.13 -9.14 -10.98
C CYS A 40 -46.55 -7.70 -11.39
N ASP A 41 -45.96 -6.68 -10.76
CA ASP A 41 -46.47 -5.28 -10.72
C ASP A 41 -45.84 -4.30 -11.73
N GLY A 42 -45.41 -4.78 -12.90
CA GLY A 42 -45.21 -3.90 -14.07
C GLY A 42 -43.84 -3.20 -14.21
N GLY A 43 -42.85 -3.52 -13.38
CA GLY A 43 -41.47 -3.05 -13.58
C GLY A 43 -40.77 -3.77 -14.75
N ALA A 44 -40.30 -3.04 -15.76
CA ALA A 44 -39.43 -3.62 -16.79
C ALA A 44 -37.95 -3.56 -16.35
N VAL A 45 -37.15 -4.54 -16.77
CA VAL A 45 -35.69 -4.42 -16.74
C VAL A 45 -35.22 -4.16 -18.15
N GLU A 46 -34.44 -3.10 -18.33
CA GLU A 46 -33.71 -2.85 -19.57
C GLU A 46 -32.23 -3.26 -19.42
N VAL A 47 -31.64 -3.74 -20.52
CA VAL A 47 -30.25 -4.16 -20.57
C VAL A 47 -29.58 -3.36 -21.67
N ILE A 48 -28.53 -2.61 -21.29
CA ILE A 48 -27.80 -1.70 -22.14
C ILE A 48 -26.34 -2.15 -22.14
N VAL A 49 -25.85 -2.59 -23.29
CA VAL A 49 -24.44 -2.91 -23.48
C VAL A 49 -23.79 -1.77 -24.26
N VAL A 50 -22.68 -1.25 -23.74
CA VAL A 50 -21.93 -0.18 -24.40
C VAL A 50 -20.59 -0.74 -24.86
N ASP A 51 -20.46 -0.98 -26.17
CA ASP A 51 -19.21 -1.37 -26.79
C ASP A 51 -18.23 -0.19 -26.82
N ASN A 52 -17.11 -0.34 -26.13
CA ASN A 52 -16.07 0.66 -25.95
C ASN A 52 -15.00 0.52 -27.06
N ALA A 53 -15.48 0.52 -28.31
CA ALA A 53 -14.72 0.39 -29.55
C ALA A 53 -13.81 -0.85 -29.58
N SER A 54 -14.44 -2.04 -29.51
CA SER A 54 -13.77 -3.34 -29.56
C SER A 54 -13.23 -3.69 -30.96
N ASP A 55 -12.23 -4.57 -31.01
CA ASP A 55 -11.57 -5.04 -32.24
C ASP A 55 -11.31 -6.57 -32.28
N ASP A 56 -11.96 -7.32 -31.40
CA ASP A 56 -11.80 -8.78 -31.21
C ASP A 56 -13.04 -9.61 -31.59
N GLY A 57 -14.04 -9.01 -32.23
CA GLY A 57 -15.33 -9.65 -32.54
C GLY A 57 -16.42 -9.48 -31.47
N THR A 58 -16.17 -8.71 -30.40
CA THR A 58 -17.20 -8.41 -29.37
C THR A 58 -18.46 -7.81 -30.00
N ALA A 59 -18.33 -6.90 -30.96
CA ALA A 59 -19.45 -6.27 -31.64
C ALA A 59 -20.33 -7.29 -32.38
N ASP A 60 -19.74 -8.28 -33.06
CA ASP A 60 -20.48 -9.32 -33.79
C ASP A 60 -21.32 -10.20 -32.85
N VAL A 61 -20.80 -10.48 -31.66
CA VAL A 61 -21.53 -11.20 -30.61
C VAL A 61 -22.71 -10.37 -30.11
N LEU A 62 -22.52 -9.07 -29.94
CA LEU A 62 -23.57 -8.16 -29.45
C LEU A 62 -24.71 -7.95 -30.45
N VAL A 63 -24.43 -7.93 -31.76
CA VAL A 63 -25.46 -7.83 -32.82
C VAL A 63 -26.50 -8.94 -32.70
N ARG A 64 -26.08 -10.17 -32.35
CA ARG A 64 -27.01 -11.30 -32.17
C ARG A 64 -28.01 -11.05 -31.05
N HIS A 65 -27.55 -10.51 -29.93
CA HIS A 65 -28.41 -10.19 -28.78
C HIS A 65 -29.35 -9.00 -29.04
N THR A 66 -28.97 -8.06 -29.90
CA THR A 66 -29.86 -6.99 -30.35
C THR A 66 -30.98 -7.54 -31.25
N ALA A 67 -30.65 -8.45 -32.17
CA ALA A 67 -31.63 -9.07 -33.07
C ALA A 67 -32.70 -9.89 -32.32
N GLU A 68 -32.33 -10.49 -31.18
CA GLU A 68 -33.23 -11.21 -30.28
C GLU A 68 -34.16 -10.28 -29.46
N GLY A 69 -34.03 -8.95 -29.58
CA GLY A 69 -34.96 -7.96 -29.02
C GLY A 69 -34.85 -7.74 -27.51
N GLY A 70 -33.76 -8.19 -26.88
CA GLY A 70 -33.60 -8.16 -25.42
C GLY A 70 -32.57 -7.17 -24.87
N VAL A 71 -31.76 -6.55 -25.74
CA VAL A 71 -30.57 -5.77 -25.35
C VAL A 71 -30.39 -4.57 -26.27
N LEU A 72 -30.27 -3.37 -25.69
CA LEU A 72 -29.83 -2.16 -26.39
C LEU A 72 -28.30 -2.17 -26.47
N VAL A 73 -27.74 -2.04 -27.67
CA VAL A 73 -26.29 -1.94 -27.87
C VAL A 73 -25.96 -0.53 -28.37
N ALA A 74 -25.02 0.12 -27.70
CA ALA A 74 -24.48 1.41 -28.09
C ALA A 74 -22.96 1.32 -28.25
N THR A 75 -22.37 2.24 -29.01
CA THR A 75 -20.91 2.33 -29.17
C THR A 75 -20.39 3.60 -28.53
N CYS A 76 -19.29 3.50 -27.78
CA CYS A 76 -18.63 4.62 -27.14
C CYS A 76 -17.33 4.99 -27.87
N SER A 77 -17.27 6.21 -28.37
CA SER A 77 -16.06 6.84 -28.92
C SER A 77 -16.00 8.30 -28.48
N PRO A 78 -14.85 8.81 -28.00
CA PRO A 78 -13.58 8.13 -27.79
C PRO A 78 -13.58 7.12 -26.63
N ARG A 79 -12.69 6.13 -26.69
CA ARG A 79 -12.60 5.01 -25.74
C ARG A 79 -12.51 5.48 -24.26
N GLY A 80 -13.12 4.71 -23.35
CA GLY A 80 -12.99 4.83 -21.89
C GLY A 80 -14.06 4.03 -21.13
N ALA A 81 -13.68 3.28 -20.07
CA ALA A 81 -14.65 2.48 -19.30
C ALA A 81 -15.67 3.35 -18.56
N ALA A 82 -15.22 4.45 -17.93
CA ALA A 82 -16.08 5.45 -17.31
C ALA A 82 -17.01 6.12 -18.35
N ARG A 83 -16.48 6.48 -19.52
CA ARG A 83 -17.27 7.04 -20.64
C ARG A 83 -18.37 6.08 -21.11
N ALA A 84 -18.04 4.80 -21.26
CA ALA A 84 -18.99 3.77 -21.64
C ALA A 84 -20.10 3.61 -20.59
N ARG A 85 -19.75 3.58 -19.30
CA ARG A 85 -20.75 3.55 -18.21
C ARG A 85 -21.62 4.81 -18.19
N ASN A 86 -21.04 6.00 -18.37
CA ASN A 86 -21.78 7.26 -18.42
C ASN A 86 -22.70 7.33 -19.65
N LEU A 87 -22.27 6.84 -20.81
CA LEU A 87 -23.13 6.74 -22.00
C LEU A 87 -24.30 5.80 -21.74
N GLY A 88 -24.04 4.63 -21.15
CA GLY A 88 -25.10 3.69 -20.78
C GLY A 88 -26.07 4.28 -19.75
N ALA A 89 -25.56 5.02 -18.75
CA ALA A 89 -26.39 5.72 -17.77
C ALA A 89 -27.26 6.83 -18.38
N ARG A 90 -26.80 7.51 -19.45
CA ARG A 90 -27.60 8.50 -20.18
C ARG A 90 -28.68 7.86 -21.06
N LEU A 91 -28.41 6.67 -21.60
CA LEU A 91 -29.39 5.89 -22.37
C LEU A 91 -30.40 5.19 -21.46
N ALA A 92 -30.04 5.00 -20.19
CA ALA A 92 -30.88 4.35 -19.21
C ALA A 92 -32.09 5.22 -18.83
N SER A 93 -33.25 4.59 -18.77
CA SER A 93 -34.53 5.18 -18.41
C SER A 93 -35.07 4.68 -17.07
N GLY A 94 -34.32 3.80 -16.38
CA GLY A 94 -34.77 3.16 -15.16
C GLY A 94 -34.53 3.97 -13.88
N ARG A 95 -35.41 3.76 -12.89
CA ARG A 95 -35.28 4.37 -11.55
C ARG A 95 -34.05 3.86 -10.78
N MET A 96 -33.59 2.66 -11.10
CA MET A 96 -32.38 2.05 -10.53
C MET A 96 -31.39 1.75 -11.64
N LEU A 97 -30.13 2.11 -11.44
CA LEU A 97 -29.04 1.70 -12.30
C LEU A 97 -28.25 0.57 -11.66
N VAL A 98 -27.93 -0.45 -12.46
CA VAL A 98 -27.02 -1.54 -12.10
C VAL A 98 -25.87 -1.51 -13.10
N PHE A 99 -24.65 -1.30 -12.62
CA PHE A 99 -23.45 -1.35 -13.46
C PHE A 99 -22.75 -2.69 -13.26
N LEU A 100 -22.56 -3.43 -14.35
CA LEU A 100 -21.99 -4.78 -14.34
C LEU A 100 -20.84 -4.89 -15.35
N ASP A 101 -19.69 -5.42 -14.92
CA ASP A 101 -18.56 -5.65 -15.82
C ASP A 101 -18.86 -6.76 -16.85
N ALA A 102 -18.35 -6.60 -18.08
CA ALA A 102 -18.60 -7.48 -19.23
C ALA A 102 -18.05 -8.92 -19.11
N ASP A 103 -17.30 -9.22 -18.05
CA ASP A 103 -16.72 -10.52 -17.70
C ASP A 103 -17.32 -11.10 -16.40
N THR A 104 -18.46 -10.57 -15.97
CA THR A 104 -19.10 -10.91 -14.69
C THR A 104 -20.51 -11.49 -14.90
N ARG A 105 -20.87 -12.53 -14.13
CA ARG A 105 -22.18 -13.20 -14.16
C ARG A 105 -22.98 -12.93 -12.90
N LEU A 106 -24.27 -12.62 -13.07
CA LEU A 106 -25.21 -12.46 -11.98
C LEU A 106 -25.95 -13.78 -11.68
N PRO A 107 -26.26 -14.07 -10.39
CA PRO A 107 -27.20 -15.12 -10.06
C PRO A 107 -28.63 -14.72 -10.49
N PRO A 108 -29.52 -15.68 -10.81
CA PRO A 108 -30.87 -15.38 -11.29
C PRO A 108 -31.70 -14.48 -10.35
N GLY A 109 -31.53 -14.61 -9.03
CA GLY A 109 -32.23 -13.77 -8.05
C GLY A 109 -31.64 -12.37 -7.83
N ALA A 110 -30.56 -11.99 -8.53
CA ALA A 110 -29.83 -10.75 -8.22
C ALA A 110 -30.70 -9.50 -8.36
N LEU A 111 -31.47 -9.38 -9.45
CA LEU A 111 -32.27 -8.18 -9.72
C LEU A 111 -33.46 -8.06 -8.77
N VAL A 112 -34.08 -9.19 -8.38
CA VAL A 112 -35.11 -9.23 -7.33
C VAL A 112 -34.56 -8.67 -6.03
N ARG A 113 -33.40 -9.20 -5.58
CA ARG A 113 -32.75 -8.75 -4.35
C ARG A 113 -32.33 -7.28 -4.41
N ILE A 114 -31.86 -6.79 -5.55
CA ILE A 114 -31.52 -5.36 -5.71
C ILE A 114 -32.76 -4.50 -5.58
N ALA A 115 -33.89 -4.89 -6.18
CA ALA A 115 -35.15 -4.18 -6.03
C ALA A 115 -35.62 -4.14 -4.57
N GLU A 116 -35.60 -5.26 -3.86
CA GLU A 116 -35.93 -5.34 -2.42
C GLU A 116 -35.04 -4.41 -1.57
N LEU A 117 -33.73 -4.39 -1.83
CA LEU A 117 -32.79 -3.55 -1.10
C LEU A 117 -33.12 -2.05 -1.28
N VAL A 118 -33.55 -1.63 -2.46
CA VAL A 118 -33.83 -0.23 -2.74
C VAL A 118 -35.25 0.15 -2.32
N ASP A 119 -36.28 -0.54 -2.82
CA ASP A 119 -37.68 -0.15 -2.63
C ASP A 119 -38.20 -0.51 -1.22
N GLU A 120 -37.81 -1.65 -0.64
CA GLU A 120 -38.31 -2.07 0.69
C GLU A 120 -37.40 -1.62 1.83
N GLN A 121 -36.07 -1.76 1.66
CA GLN A 121 -35.10 -1.46 2.71
C GLN A 121 -34.56 -0.02 2.62
N GLY A 122 -34.89 0.72 1.56
CA GLY A 122 -34.57 2.12 1.42
C GLY A 122 -33.07 2.41 1.23
N TYR A 123 -32.29 1.47 0.66
CA TYR A 123 -30.92 1.74 0.27
C TYR A 123 -30.88 2.55 -1.04
N GLU A 124 -30.00 3.54 -1.09
CA GLU A 124 -29.81 4.39 -2.28
C GLU A 124 -28.67 3.86 -3.18
N ALA A 125 -27.73 3.10 -2.64
CA ALA A 125 -26.66 2.46 -3.40
C ALA A 125 -26.10 1.22 -2.71
N GLY A 126 -25.46 0.36 -3.48
CA GLY A 126 -24.77 -0.79 -2.91
C GLY A 126 -23.86 -1.51 -3.86
N ILE A 127 -23.12 -2.45 -3.29
CA ILE A 127 -22.18 -3.33 -3.98
C ILE A 127 -22.43 -4.77 -3.57
N THR A 128 -22.05 -5.70 -4.44
CA THR A 128 -22.26 -7.14 -4.22
C THR A 128 -20.97 -7.85 -3.81
N ARG A 129 -21.10 -9.06 -3.29
CA ARG A 129 -19.96 -9.94 -3.03
C ARG A 129 -19.34 -10.39 -4.35
N LEU A 130 -18.00 -10.44 -4.41
CA LEU A 130 -17.29 -10.98 -5.57
C LEU A 130 -16.96 -12.46 -5.40
N GLY A 131 -17.15 -13.23 -6.46
CA GLY A 131 -16.69 -14.60 -6.59
C GLY A 131 -15.86 -14.80 -7.85
N ALA A 132 -15.09 -15.89 -7.87
CA ALA A 132 -14.32 -16.28 -9.04
C ALA A 132 -15.21 -17.05 -10.03
N LEU A 133 -15.22 -16.62 -11.29
CA LEU A 133 -15.75 -17.43 -12.39
C LEU A 133 -14.77 -18.54 -12.81
N ASP A 134 -13.49 -18.20 -12.80
CA ASP A 134 -12.38 -19.02 -13.27
C ASP A 134 -11.12 -18.77 -12.42
N GLY A 135 -10.05 -19.52 -12.70
CA GLY A 135 -8.75 -19.34 -12.08
C GLY A 135 -8.47 -20.22 -10.84
N GLY A 136 -7.19 -20.30 -10.48
CA GLY A 136 -6.71 -21.10 -9.36
C GLY A 136 -6.94 -20.45 -7.98
N TRP A 137 -6.39 -21.07 -6.93
CA TRP A 137 -6.51 -20.61 -5.54
C TRP A 137 -6.13 -19.13 -5.34
N ARG A 138 -5.22 -18.59 -6.15
CA ARG A 138 -4.79 -17.17 -6.09
C ARG A 138 -5.94 -16.20 -6.34
N VAL A 139 -6.75 -16.44 -7.37
CA VAL A 139 -7.94 -15.64 -7.73
C VAL A 139 -8.97 -15.68 -6.60
N ARG A 140 -9.16 -16.86 -6.00
CA ARG A 140 -10.06 -17.04 -4.84
C ARG A 140 -9.58 -16.26 -3.62
N CYS A 141 -8.29 -16.32 -3.29
CA CYS A 141 -7.70 -15.55 -2.19
C CYS A 141 -7.84 -14.04 -2.41
N TRP A 142 -7.67 -13.58 -3.65
CA TRP A 142 -7.86 -12.17 -4.00
C TRP A 142 -9.28 -11.69 -3.79
N TRP A 143 -10.27 -12.43 -4.30
CA TRP A 143 -11.67 -12.07 -4.08
C TRP A 143 -12.03 -12.11 -2.60
N ALA A 144 -11.53 -13.10 -1.85
CA ALA A 144 -11.69 -13.15 -0.41
C ALA A 144 -11.10 -11.92 0.29
N PHE A 145 -9.90 -11.49 -0.10
CA PHE A 145 -9.28 -10.28 0.41
C PHE A 145 -10.13 -9.03 0.13
N TRP A 146 -10.58 -8.83 -1.12
CA TRP A 146 -11.40 -7.65 -1.46
C TRP A 146 -12.77 -7.66 -0.80
N ASN A 147 -13.37 -8.83 -0.66
CA ASN A 147 -14.62 -8.99 0.09
C ASN A 147 -14.43 -8.65 1.58
N ALA A 148 -13.26 -8.94 2.16
CA ALA A 148 -12.93 -8.54 3.53
C ALA A 148 -12.66 -7.03 3.61
N VAL A 149 -11.92 -6.45 2.66
CA VAL A 149 -11.68 -4.99 2.58
C VAL A 149 -13.00 -4.23 2.53
N ARG A 150 -13.99 -4.67 1.75
CA ARG A 150 -15.31 -4.04 1.64
C ARG A 150 -16.10 -4.01 2.94
N ARG A 151 -15.76 -4.83 3.93
CA ARG A 151 -16.37 -4.79 5.27
C ARG A 151 -15.85 -3.65 6.14
N LEU A 152 -14.70 -3.06 5.78
CA LEU A 152 -14.16 -1.92 6.52
C LEU A 152 -15.12 -0.72 6.39
N PRO A 153 -15.33 0.05 7.47
CA PRO A 153 -16.19 1.24 7.48
C PRO A 153 -15.49 2.45 6.84
N LEU A 154 -14.86 2.23 5.68
CA LEU A 154 -14.10 3.23 4.95
C LEU A 154 -14.77 3.44 3.58
N PRO A 155 -15.09 4.70 3.19
CA PRO A 155 -15.66 4.98 1.87
C PRO A 155 -14.77 4.46 0.73
N ARG A 156 -13.45 4.50 0.94
CA ARG A 156 -12.48 4.02 -0.06
C ARG A 156 -12.60 2.53 -0.35
N ALA A 157 -12.99 1.75 0.65
CA ALA A 157 -13.07 0.31 0.55
C ALA A 157 -14.28 -0.19 -0.27
N LYS A 158 -15.16 0.72 -0.72
CA LYS A 158 -16.36 0.37 -1.50
C LYS A 158 -16.11 0.34 -3.02
N ALA A 159 -14.89 0.64 -3.45
CA ALA A 159 -14.51 0.69 -4.85
C ALA A 159 -14.45 -0.71 -5.51
N MET A 160 -14.39 -0.68 -6.84
CA MET A 160 -14.11 -1.78 -7.76
C MET A 160 -15.05 -2.99 -7.59
N PRO A 161 -16.37 -2.81 -7.56
CA PRO A 161 -17.27 -3.87 -7.10
C PRO A 161 -17.63 -4.93 -8.15
N ALA A 162 -17.20 -4.80 -9.42
CA ALA A 162 -17.63 -5.52 -10.62
C ALA A 162 -19.15 -5.52 -10.91
N CYS A 163 -19.98 -5.48 -9.87
CA CYS A 163 -21.41 -5.20 -9.88
C CYS A 163 -21.74 -4.21 -8.75
N MET A 164 -22.22 -3.02 -9.13
CA MET A 164 -22.81 -2.03 -8.22
C MET A 164 -24.20 -1.63 -8.67
N PHE A 165 -24.98 -1.09 -7.74
CA PHE A 165 -26.27 -0.48 -8.03
C PHE A 165 -26.45 0.85 -7.29
N CYS A 166 -27.29 1.71 -7.83
CA CYS A 166 -27.72 2.95 -7.20
C CYS A 166 -29.08 3.38 -7.74
N THR A 167 -29.82 4.19 -6.98
CA THR A 167 -30.98 4.91 -7.51
C THR A 167 -30.53 5.94 -8.55
N ARG A 168 -31.46 6.35 -9.42
CA ARG A 168 -31.25 7.43 -10.39
C ARG A 168 -30.86 8.72 -9.68
N GLU A 169 -31.56 9.03 -8.60
CA GLU A 169 -31.34 10.23 -7.78
C GLU A 169 -29.94 10.26 -7.17
N ALA A 170 -29.47 9.12 -6.64
CA ALA A 170 -28.12 9.02 -6.09
C ALA A 170 -27.03 9.18 -7.15
N PHE A 171 -27.27 8.64 -8.35
CA PHE A 171 -26.35 8.86 -9.47
C PHE A 171 -26.34 10.31 -9.93
N ASP A 172 -27.48 10.98 -9.99
CA ASP A 172 -27.58 12.37 -10.42
C ASP A 172 -26.96 13.34 -9.39
N GLU A 173 -27.04 13.00 -8.10
CA GLU A 173 -26.43 13.78 -7.02
C GLU A 173 -24.90 13.61 -6.95
N PHE A 174 -24.42 12.36 -7.00
CA PHE A 174 -23.01 12.05 -6.70
C PHE A 174 -22.18 11.70 -7.92
N GLY A 175 -22.81 11.24 -9.00
CA GLY A 175 -22.16 10.90 -10.25
C GLY A 175 -21.84 12.14 -11.09
N PRO A 176 -21.50 11.96 -12.38
CA PRO A 176 -21.33 10.68 -13.09
C PRO A 176 -20.05 9.93 -12.66
N PHE A 177 -19.70 8.84 -13.36
CA PHE A 177 -18.36 8.24 -13.23
C PHE A 177 -17.30 9.26 -13.65
N ASP A 178 -16.18 9.31 -12.92
CA ASP A 178 -15.08 10.22 -13.25
C ASP A 178 -14.32 9.70 -14.48
N GLU A 179 -14.46 10.39 -15.61
CA GLU A 179 -13.86 9.98 -16.89
C GLU A 179 -12.34 10.22 -16.96
N ARG A 180 -11.77 10.91 -15.98
CA ARG A 180 -10.34 11.23 -15.92
C ARG A 180 -9.51 10.12 -15.26
N VAL A 181 -10.15 9.11 -14.68
CA VAL A 181 -9.50 8.05 -13.91
C VAL A 181 -9.68 6.69 -14.57
N ALA A 182 -8.63 5.87 -14.54
CA ALA A 182 -8.67 4.50 -15.06
C ALA A 182 -9.12 3.47 -14.01
N ILE A 183 -8.98 3.80 -12.72
CA ILE A 183 -9.31 2.90 -11.61
C ILE A 183 -10.11 3.67 -10.55
N GLY A 184 -11.26 3.13 -10.18
CA GLY A 184 -12.11 3.71 -9.15
C GLY A 184 -12.92 4.89 -9.68
N GLU A 185 -13.32 4.81 -10.94
CA GLU A 185 -14.19 5.76 -11.64
C GLU A 185 -15.56 5.95 -10.97
N GLU A 186 -16.05 4.94 -10.24
CA GLU A 186 -17.34 4.91 -9.53
C GLU A 186 -17.33 5.65 -8.19
N TRP A 187 -16.17 6.14 -7.77
CA TRP A 187 -15.99 6.70 -6.45
C TRP A 187 -16.84 7.92 -6.11
N PRO A 188 -17.09 8.87 -7.06
CA PRO A 188 -18.01 9.97 -6.81
C PRO A 188 -19.34 9.45 -6.25
N ILE A 189 -19.89 8.41 -6.87
CA ILE A 189 -21.15 7.77 -6.49
C ILE A 189 -21.03 7.02 -5.16
N LEU A 190 -20.23 5.95 -5.12
CA LEU A 190 -20.22 5.03 -3.97
C LEU A 190 -19.65 5.68 -2.71
N ALA A 191 -18.53 6.39 -2.84
CA ALA A 191 -17.88 7.00 -1.69
C ALA A 191 -18.49 8.37 -1.34
N GLY A 192 -19.12 9.07 -2.29
CA GLY A 192 -19.94 10.25 -2.00
C GLY A 192 -21.10 9.87 -1.09
N LEU A 193 -21.93 8.93 -1.55
CA LEU A 193 -23.09 8.45 -0.79
C LEU A 193 -22.69 7.79 0.54
N TYR A 194 -21.65 6.95 0.57
CA TYR A 194 -21.23 6.33 1.83
C TYR A 194 -20.75 7.36 2.88
N ARG A 195 -20.19 8.49 2.45
CA ARG A 195 -19.76 9.56 3.38
C ARG A 195 -20.92 10.37 3.91
N THR A 196 -21.87 10.71 3.05
CA THR A 196 -22.99 11.60 3.39
C THR A 196 -24.10 10.83 4.09
N ARG A 197 -24.41 9.61 3.61
CA ARG A 197 -25.53 8.78 4.04
C ARG A 197 -25.10 7.31 4.22
N PRO A 198 -24.18 6.99 5.16
CA PRO A 198 -23.66 5.62 5.33
C PRO A 198 -24.75 4.57 5.62
N ARG A 199 -25.89 4.97 6.22
CA ARG A 199 -27.03 4.09 6.48
C ARG A 199 -27.85 3.74 5.24
N ARG A 200 -27.72 4.52 4.16
CA ARG A 200 -28.38 4.31 2.85
C ARG A 200 -27.49 3.53 1.88
N PHE A 201 -26.32 3.04 2.33
CA PHE A 201 -25.43 2.21 1.54
C PHE A 201 -25.41 0.77 2.06
N VAL A 202 -25.45 -0.21 1.15
CA VAL A 202 -25.34 -1.64 1.51
C VAL A 202 -24.20 -2.36 0.80
N TYR A 203 -23.49 -3.21 1.54
CA TYR A 203 -22.66 -4.27 0.96
C TYR A 203 -23.40 -5.59 1.11
N ASP A 204 -24.14 -5.98 0.08
CA ASP A 204 -24.96 -7.20 0.11
C ASP A 204 -24.08 -8.43 -0.14
N GLN A 205 -24.13 -9.37 0.81
CA GLN A 205 -23.34 -10.61 0.77
C GLN A 205 -24.14 -11.82 0.27
N ALA A 206 -25.44 -11.65 0.03
CA ALA A 206 -26.32 -12.68 -0.51
C ALA A 206 -26.17 -12.76 -2.04
N ILE A 207 -26.00 -11.62 -2.72
CA ILE A 207 -25.65 -11.57 -4.14
C ILE A 207 -24.15 -11.78 -4.30
N THR A 208 -23.75 -12.88 -4.96
CA THR A 208 -22.37 -13.10 -5.39
C THR A 208 -22.24 -12.95 -6.90
N ALA A 209 -21.63 -11.85 -7.34
CA ALA A 209 -21.29 -11.63 -8.74
C ALA A 209 -20.00 -12.41 -9.09
N LEU A 210 -20.08 -13.34 -10.02
CA LEU A 210 -18.96 -14.20 -10.42
C LEU A 210 -18.18 -13.53 -11.55
N SER A 211 -16.97 -13.05 -11.26
CA SER A 211 -16.14 -12.30 -12.20
C SER A 211 -14.91 -13.10 -12.62
N SER A 212 -14.50 -12.95 -13.88
CA SER A 212 -13.30 -13.61 -14.40
C SER A 212 -12.02 -13.05 -13.78
N GLY A 213 -11.11 -13.94 -13.39
CA GLY A 213 -9.74 -13.60 -13.01
C GLY A 213 -8.82 -13.33 -14.21
N ARG A 214 -9.26 -13.60 -15.45
CA ARG A 214 -8.48 -13.45 -16.69
C ARG A 214 -7.82 -12.08 -16.80
N ARG A 215 -8.55 -11.01 -16.49
CA ARG A 215 -8.03 -9.63 -16.53
C ARG A 215 -6.76 -9.49 -15.70
N MET A 216 -6.63 -10.24 -14.61
CA MET A 216 -5.48 -10.18 -13.71
C MET A 216 -4.25 -10.92 -14.27
N GLU A 217 -4.48 -11.94 -15.09
CA GLU A 217 -3.44 -12.72 -15.78
C GLU A 217 -2.93 -12.01 -17.04
N LEU A 218 -3.83 -11.31 -17.74
CA LEU A 218 -3.54 -10.57 -18.97
C LEU A 218 -2.89 -9.20 -18.73
N GLN A 219 -2.87 -8.71 -17.51
CA GLN A 219 -2.17 -7.47 -17.17
C GLN A 219 -0.66 -7.62 -17.43
N HIS A 220 -0.08 -6.66 -18.16
CA HIS A 220 1.33 -6.66 -18.60
C HIS A 220 2.33 -6.80 -17.43
N PHE A 221 1.88 -6.47 -16.22
CA PHE A 221 2.65 -6.43 -14.99
C PHE A 221 2.49 -7.69 -14.11
N GLY A 222 1.59 -8.60 -14.46
CA GLY A 222 1.29 -9.82 -13.72
C GLY A 222 0.48 -9.59 -12.43
N TYR A 223 -0.04 -10.69 -11.90
CA TYR A 223 -1.00 -10.75 -10.79
C TYR A 223 -0.66 -9.88 -9.57
N THR A 224 0.59 -9.95 -9.09
CA THR A 224 1.05 -9.26 -7.88
C THR A 224 1.08 -7.74 -8.05
N ARG A 225 1.42 -7.25 -9.25
CA ARG A 225 1.46 -5.80 -9.52
C ARG A 225 0.07 -5.22 -9.69
N THR A 226 -0.83 -5.96 -10.35
CA THR A 226 -2.26 -5.61 -10.40
C THR A 226 -2.82 -5.50 -8.98
N PHE A 227 -2.45 -6.42 -8.07
CA PHE A 227 -2.87 -6.36 -6.66
C PHE A 227 -2.44 -5.08 -5.97
N ALA A 228 -1.14 -4.79 -6.03
CA ALA A 228 -0.57 -3.62 -5.39
C ALA A 228 -1.21 -2.32 -5.91
N ARG A 229 -1.53 -2.25 -7.21
CA ARG A 229 -2.22 -1.09 -7.81
C ARG A 229 -3.64 -0.92 -7.33
N TYR A 230 -4.41 -2.00 -7.23
CA TYR A 230 -5.78 -1.93 -6.74
C TYR A 230 -5.80 -1.54 -5.25
N VAL A 231 -4.89 -2.14 -4.45
CA VAL A 231 -4.67 -1.74 -3.06
C VAL A 231 -4.29 -0.26 -2.97
N TRP A 232 -3.41 0.24 -3.84
CA TRP A 232 -3.05 1.65 -3.92
C TRP A 232 -4.23 2.57 -4.25
N ALA A 233 -5.10 2.21 -5.19
CA ALA A 233 -6.29 2.99 -5.53
C ALA A 233 -7.28 3.12 -4.36
N VAL A 234 -7.34 2.10 -3.50
CA VAL A 234 -8.14 2.13 -2.27
C VAL A 234 -7.44 2.95 -1.17
N LEU A 235 -6.12 2.88 -1.05
CA LEU A 235 -5.39 3.60 -0.01
C LEU A 235 -5.11 5.08 -0.34
N SER A 236 -5.05 5.46 -1.63
CA SER A 236 -4.59 6.77 -2.10
C SER A 236 -5.52 7.40 -3.14
N PHE A 237 -5.80 8.70 -2.98
CA PHE A 237 -6.56 9.49 -3.96
C PHE A 237 -5.81 9.62 -5.29
N ARG A 238 -4.46 9.65 -5.25
CA ARG A 238 -3.59 9.62 -6.44
C ARG A 238 -3.60 8.27 -7.17
N GLY A 239 -4.02 7.20 -6.52
CA GLY A 239 -4.14 5.88 -7.16
C GLY A 239 -5.24 5.79 -8.21
N ARG A 240 -6.14 6.77 -8.25
CA ARG A 240 -7.16 6.91 -9.28
C ARG A 240 -6.72 7.80 -10.43
N LEU A 241 -5.83 8.76 -10.15
CA LEU A 241 -5.73 9.97 -10.96
C LEU A 241 -5.13 9.82 -12.36
N ASP A 242 -4.37 8.78 -12.70
CA ASP A 242 -4.16 8.35 -14.10
C ASP A 242 -3.22 7.13 -14.14
N TYR A 243 -3.58 6.09 -14.89
CA TYR A 243 -2.64 5.06 -15.33
C TYR A 243 -3.07 4.53 -16.70
N PRO A 244 -2.15 4.44 -17.67
CA PRO A 244 -2.44 3.75 -18.92
C PRO A 244 -2.62 2.25 -18.63
N ASP A 245 -3.88 1.81 -18.58
CA ASP A 245 -4.23 0.42 -18.35
C ASP A 245 -4.20 -0.36 -19.68
N HIS A 246 -3.00 -0.84 -20.04
CA HIS A 246 -2.79 -1.68 -21.23
C HIS A 246 -2.88 -3.16 -20.85
N ILE A 247 -4.06 -3.75 -21.01
CA ILE A 247 -4.26 -5.21 -20.89
C ILE A 247 -3.61 -5.88 -22.11
N ARG A 248 -2.73 -6.87 -21.92
CA ARG A 248 -2.20 -7.69 -23.03
C ARG A 248 -3.34 -8.55 -23.57
N HIS A 249 -3.57 -8.54 -24.87
CA HIS A 249 -4.53 -9.45 -25.48
C HIS A 249 -3.93 -10.86 -25.53
N ALA A 250 -4.76 -11.88 -25.30
CA ALA A 250 -4.37 -13.25 -25.62
C ALA A 250 -4.07 -13.33 -27.14
N PRO A 251 -3.05 -14.09 -27.59
CA PRO A 251 -2.78 -14.26 -29.01
C PRO A 251 -4.04 -14.71 -29.76
N ARG A 252 -4.21 -14.27 -31.02
CA ARG A 252 -5.38 -14.55 -31.88
C ARG A 252 -5.64 -16.04 -32.18
N ASP A 253 -4.82 -16.95 -31.67
CA ASP A 253 -5.03 -18.39 -31.74
C ASP A 253 -4.98 -19.02 -30.35
N SER A 254 -6.14 -19.38 -29.81
CA SER A 254 -6.21 -20.42 -28.80
C SER A 254 -7.52 -21.18 -28.90
N THR A 255 -7.50 -22.24 -29.69
CA THR A 255 -8.31 -23.44 -29.43
C THR A 255 -8.15 -23.80 -27.93
N PRO A 256 -9.22 -24.17 -27.22
CA PRO A 256 -9.14 -24.47 -25.80
C PRO A 256 -8.17 -25.63 -25.58
N ARG A 257 -7.01 -25.34 -24.97
CA ARG A 257 -6.05 -26.37 -24.56
C ARG A 257 -6.73 -27.28 -23.54
N ARG A 258 -7.00 -28.52 -23.94
CA ARG A 258 -7.28 -29.61 -22.99
C ARG A 258 -6.13 -29.67 -21.99
N LEU A 259 -6.48 -29.67 -20.70
CA LEU A 259 -5.57 -29.97 -19.60
C LEU A 259 -4.94 -31.34 -19.87
N LYS A 260 -3.62 -31.39 -20.11
CA LYS A 260 -2.84 -32.62 -19.98
C LYS A 260 -2.39 -32.72 -18.52
N GLU A 261 -2.88 -33.74 -17.84
CA GLU A 261 -2.37 -34.19 -16.55
C GLU A 261 -0.92 -34.67 -16.71
N GLY A 262 -0.08 -34.35 -15.71
CA GLY A 262 1.22 -34.99 -15.53
C GLY A 262 2.41 -34.38 -16.27
N ALA A 263 2.90 -33.21 -15.83
CA ALA A 263 4.31 -32.85 -15.98
C ALA A 263 4.70 -31.79 -14.94
N LEU A 264 5.61 -32.14 -14.03
CA LEU A 264 6.26 -31.21 -13.11
C LEU A 264 7.07 -30.17 -13.93
N PRO A 265 7.03 -28.87 -13.61
CA PRO A 265 7.80 -27.88 -14.33
C PRO A 265 9.29 -27.97 -13.96
N THR A 266 10.11 -28.22 -14.98
CA THR A 266 11.57 -28.07 -14.92
C THR A 266 11.94 -26.60 -14.78
N VAL A 267 12.88 -26.33 -13.87
CA VAL A 267 13.47 -25.01 -13.63
C VAL A 267 14.31 -24.61 -14.85
N PRO A 268 14.17 -23.40 -15.43
CA PRO A 268 15.08 -22.95 -16.47
C PRO A 268 16.47 -22.68 -15.87
N ARG A 269 17.50 -23.27 -16.47
CA ARG A 269 18.90 -22.92 -16.25
C ARG A 269 19.14 -21.45 -16.56
N THR A 270 19.75 -20.75 -15.60
CA THR A 270 20.37 -19.44 -15.76
C THR A 270 21.46 -19.48 -16.82
N THR A 271 21.37 -18.62 -17.82
CA THR A 271 22.53 -18.21 -18.63
C THR A 271 22.97 -16.82 -18.16
N ALA A 272 24.29 -16.67 -18.07
CA ALA A 272 24.99 -15.45 -17.72
C ALA A 272 24.78 -14.38 -18.81
N ASP A 273 24.88 -13.12 -18.35
CA ASP A 273 24.98 -11.89 -19.14
C ASP A 273 23.75 -11.42 -19.92
N GLY A 274 23.22 -10.26 -19.51
CA GLY A 274 22.13 -9.57 -20.19
C GLY A 274 21.44 -8.52 -19.33
N GLU A 275 22.05 -7.34 -19.24
CA GLU A 275 21.48 -6.12 -18.67
C GLU A 275 20.02 -5.88 -19.13
N ARG A 276 19.12 -5.65 -18.18
CA ARG A 276 17.85 -4.93 -18.41
C ARG A 276 17.59 -3.97 -17.26
N SER A 277 18.01 -2.72 -17.43
CA SER A 277 17.57 -1.59 -16.61
C SER A 277 16.07 -1.38 -16.76
N TRP A 278 15.35 -1.32 -15.63
CA TRP A 278 13.90 -1.15 -15.53
C TRP A 278 13.46 0.32 -15.68
N PRO A 279 12.75 0.75 -16.75
CA PRO A 279 12.22 2.10 -16.84
C PRO A 279 10.83 2.16 -16.18
N GLY A 280 10.61 3.12 -15.27
CA GLY A 280 9.25 3.52 -14.83
C GLY A 280 8.87 3.24 -13.37
N PHE A 281 9.74 2.64 -12.56
CA PHE A 281 9.43 2.29 -11.17
C PHE A 281 9.80 3.40 -10.15
N GLY A 282 10.46 4.49 -10.58
CA GLY A 282 11.10 5.48 -9.72
C GLY A 282 10.22 6.52 -9.00
N ARG A 283 8.89 6.55 -9.21
CA ARG A 283 8.00 7.60 -8.63
C ARG A 283 6.96 7.14 -7.61
N TRP A 284 6.65 5.85 -7.60
CA TRP A 284 5.64 5.25 -6.70
C TRP A 284 5.93 5.34 -5.19
N PRO A 285 7.19 5.29 -4.69
CA PRO A 285 7.40 5.03 -3.26
C PRO A 285 7.59 6.25 -2.37
N ALA A 286 7.89 7.42 -2.97
CA ALA A 286 7.94 8.69 -2.25
C ALA A 286 6.57 9.13 -1.68
N LEU A 287 5.47 8.55 -2.16
CA LEU A 287 4.10 8.96 -1.80
C LEU A 287 3.48 8.21 -0.63
N LEU A 288 3.99 7.02 -0.27
CA LEU A 288 3.43 6.19 0.82
C LEU A 288 4.23 6.23 2.13
N GLY A 289 5.55 6.49 2.04
CA GLY A 289 6.42 6.61 3.22
C GLY A 289 5.86 7.52 4.32
N PRO A 290 5.29 8.70 3.98
CA PRO A 290 4.72 9.61 4.97
C PRO A 290 3.44 9.10 5.66
N TRP A 291 2.70 8.14 5.07
CA TRP A 291 1.42 7.68 5.60
C TRP A 291 1.57 6.41 6.46
N LEU A 292 2.42 5.47 6.04
CA LEU A 292 2.79 4.32 6.87
C LEU A 292 3.55 4.74 8.14
N GLY A 293 4.39 5.79 8.06
CA GLY A 293 5.02 6.39 9.24
C GLY A 293 4.06 7.08 10.22
N LYS A 294 2.78 7.31 9.84
CA LYS A 294 1.73 7.84 10.73
C LYS A 294 0.94 6.74 11.45
N LEU A 295 0.99 5.50 10.96
CA LEU A 295 0.38 4.34 11.61
C LEU A 295 1.31 3.84 12.73
N ARG A 296 1.16 4.42 13.92
CA ARG A 296 1.93 3.96 15.09
C ARG A 296 1.53 2.52 15.43
N MET A 297 2.48 1.59 15.26
CA MET A 297 2.33 0.17 15.63
C MET A 297 2.08 -0.02 17.13
N HIS A 298 2.49 0.97 17.92
CA HIS A 298 2.37 0.98 19.37
C HIS A 298 1.36 2.02 19.87
N ALA A 299 0.63 1.65 20.90
CA ALA A 299 -0.01 2.57 21.83
C ALA A 299 1.01 2.90 22.93
N ILE A 300 1.16 4.18 23.22
CA ILE A 300 2.09 4.73 24.21
C ILE A 300 1.24 5.51 25.19
N GLU A 301 1.22 5.11 26.46
CA GLU A 301 0.45 5.75 27.52
C GLU A 301 1.41 6.22 28.63
N PRO A 302 1.55 7.53 28.88
CA PRO A 302 2.34 8.01 30.01
C PRO A 302 1.65 7.58 31.32
N ARG A 303 2.47 7.17 32.30
CA ARG A 303 2.00 6.80 33.63
C ARG A 303 2.81 7.55 34.69
N GLN A 304 2.09 8.04 35.68
CA GLN A 304 2.66 8.72 36.84
C GLN A 304 1.95 8.17 38.08
N ALA A 305 2.71 7.48 38.92
CA ALA A 305 2.24 6.99 40.21
C ALA A 305 2.88 7.83 41.32
N PRO A 306 2.15 8.17 42.40
CA PRO A 306 2.71 8.91 43.52
C PRO A 306 3.97 8.22 44.08
N GLY A 307 5.05 8.97 44.27
CA GLY A 307 6.31 8.46 44.83
C GLY A 307 7.14 7.57 43.89
N ARG A 308 6.76 7.41 42.62
CA ARG A 308 7.54 6.66 41.61
C ARG A 308 8.01 7.55 40.46
N PRO A 309 9.18 7.27 39.86
CA PRO A 309 9.63 7.98 38.66
C PRO A 309 8.62 7.82 37.50
N PRO A 310 8.52 8.81 36.60
CA PRO A 310 7.59 8.76 35.49
C PRO A 310 7.91 7.58 34.55
N THR A 311 6.87 6.90 34.09
CA THR A 311 6.99 5.74 33.20
C THR A 311 6.11 5.86 31.97
N ILE A 312 6.36 5.02 30.98
CA ILE A 312 5.58 4.90 29.76
C ILE A 312 5.15 3.45 29.61
N ALA A 313 3.86 3.22 29.40
CA ALA A 313 3.34 1.92 29.03
C ALA A 313 3.31 1.81 27.49
N LYS A 314 4.11 0.91 26.91
CA LYS A 314 4.16 0.63 25.46
C LYS A 314 3.48 -0.71 25.18
N ARG A 315 2.51 -0.72 24.25
CA ARG A 315 1.82 -1.95 23.79
C ARG A 315 1.60 -1.94 22.29
N ARG A 316 1.74 -3.10 21.66
CA ARG A 316 1.37 -3.28 20.25
C ARG A 316 -0.14 -3.16 20.04
N ARG A 317 -0.57 -2.39 19.03
CA ARG A 317 -1.99 -2.23 18.70
C ARG A 317 -2.56 -3.53 18.12
N TRP A 318 -3.88 -3.72 18.26
CA TRP A 318 -4.57 -4.96 17.87
C TRP A 318 -4.42 -5.32 16.38
N PHE A 319 -4.28 -4.33 15.50
CA PHE A 319 -4.07 -4.53 14.07
C PHE A 319 -2.60 -4.81 13.70
N GLY A 320 -1.65 -4.59 14.62
CA GLY A 320 -0.22 -4.77 14.36
C GLY A 320 0.13 -6.15 13.80
N PRO A 321 -0.34 -7.27 14.40
CA PRO A 321 -0.11 -8.62 13.87
C PRO A 321 -0.55 -8.82 12.42
N LEU A 322 -1.61 -8.15 11.98
CA LEU A 322 -2.14 -8.25 10.61
C LEU A 322 -1.21 -7.60 9.58
N LEU A 323 -0.37 -6.64 9.99
CA LEU A 323 0.53 -5.88 9.12
C LEU A 323 1.95 -6.46 9.09
N ILE A 324 2.40 -7.11 10.15
CA ILE A 324 3.78 -7.62 10.27
C ILE A 324 4.09 -8.67 9.22
N GLY A 325 3.20 -9.66 9.03
CA GLY A 325 3.42 -10.74 8.05
C GLY A 325 3.61 -10.21 6.63
N PRO A 326 2.65 -9.43 6.09
CA PRO A 326 2.80 -8.77 4.80
C PRO A 326 3.99 -7.81 4.73
N GLY A 327 4.25 -7.03 5.80
CA GLY A 327 5.38 -6.11 5.88
C GLY A 327 6.73 -6.82 5.82
N ASN A 328 6.90 -7.93 6.54
CA ASN A 328 8.12 -8.73 6.52
C ASN A 328 8.33 -9.45 5.19
N LEU A 329 7.26 -9.93 4.56
CA LEU A 329 7.35 -10.47 3.21
C LEU A 329 7.84 -9.41 2.22
N TYR A 330 7.29 -8.20 2.34
CA TYR A 330 7.71 -7.07 1.53
C TYR A 330 9.19 -6.71 1.76
N LEU A 331 9.62 -6.54 3.02
CA LEU A 331 11.02 -6.25 3.37
C LEU A 331 11.98 -7.32 2.85
N ARG A 332 11.60 -8.60 2.96
CA ARG A 332 12.36 -9.73 2.42
C ARG A 332 12.48 -9.67 0.89
N LEU A 333 11.39 -9.34 0.18
CA LEU A 333 11.42 -9.18 -1.27
C LEU A 333 12.27 -7.99 -1.73
N GLN A 334 12.45 -6.97 -0.89
CA GLN A 334 13.36 -5.85 -1.16
C GLN A 334 14.82 -6.17 -0.80
N GLY A 335 15.09 -7.33 -0.18
CA GLY A 335 16.43 -7.65 0.32
C GLY A 335 16.91 -6.66 1.39
N SER A 336 16.00 -6.07 2.18
CA SER A 336 16.36 -5.04 3.17
C SER A 336 17.25 -5.56 4.30
N GLY A 337 17.31 -6.88 4.50
CA GLY A 337 18.04 -7.49 5.61
C GLY A 337 17.44 -7.16 6.98
N VAL A 338 16.24 -6.57 7.04
CA VAL A 338 15.55 -6.16 8.27
C VAL A 338 14.16 -6.80 8.32
N ARG A 339 13.71 -7.16 9.54
CA ARG A 339 12.35 -7.62 9.83
C ARG A 339 11.75 -6.87 11.01
N VAL A 340 10.44 -6.65 10.96
CA VAL A 340 9.65 -6.18 12.10
C VAL A 340 9.36 -7.38 12.99
N LEU A 341 9.69 -7.29 14.27
CA LEU A 341 9.57 -8.42 15.19
C LEU A 341 8.11 -8.67 15.60
N PRO A 342 7.62 -9.91 15.63
CA PRO A 342 6.33 -10.27 16.22
C PRO A 342 6.23 -9.89 17.70
N GLY A 343 5.00 -9.78 18.23
CA GLY A 343 4.77 -9.20 19.55
C GLY A 343 5.56 -9.84 20.71
N ALA A 344 5.76 -11.16 20.71
CA ALA A 344 6.54 -11.84 21.75
C ALA A 344 8.05 -11.61 21.62
N GLU A 345 8.59 -11.75 20.39
CA GLU A 345 9.99 -11.50 20.08
C GLU A 345 10.38 -10.04 20.37
N TRP A 346 9.53 -9.09 19.97
CA TRP A 346 9.69 -7.67 20.26
C TRP A 346 9.82 -7.41 21.77
N ARG A 347 8.91 -7.97 22.59
CA ARG A 347 8.97 -7.81 24.05
C ARG A 347 10.21 -8.42 24.70
N ALA A 348 10.66 -9.55 24.17
CA ALA A 348 11.89 -10.17 24.63
C ALA A 348 13.11 -9.29 24.30
N ARG A 349 13.16 -8.76 23.08
CA ARG A 349 14.24 -7.87 22.62
C ARG A 349 14.28 -6.56 23.42
N GLU A 350 13.16 -5.86 23.57
CA GLU A 350 13.10 -4.62 24.36
C GLU A 350 13.61 -4.80 25.79
N ARG A 351 13.23 -5.91 26.45
CA ARG A 351 13.70 -6.24 27.80
C ARG A 351 15.21 -6.52 27.84
N ALA A 352 15.70 -7.34 26.91
CA ALA A 352 17.12 -7.65 26.82
C ALA A 352 17.96 -6.39 26.59
N LEU A 353 17.49 -5.49 25.72
CA LEU A 353 18.17 -4.23 25.40
C LEU A 353 18.20 -3.26 26.57
N HIS A 354 17.09 -3.06 27.26
CA HIS A 354 17.07 -2.17 28.42
C HIS A 354 17.95 -2.71 29.57
N ARG A 355 18.01 -4.04 29.73
CA ARG A 355 18.94 -4.65 30.68
C ARG A 355 20.39 -4.43 30.27
N ALA A 356 20.71 -4.63 28.99
CA ALA A 356 22.08 -4.52 28.48
C ALA A 356 22.61 -3.08 28.43
N LEU A 357 21.77 -2.14 27.98
CA LEU A 357 22.16 -0.74 27.75
C LEU A 357 22.07 0.11 29.01
N HIS A 358 21.15 -0.24 29.93
CA HIS A 358 20.79 0.62 31.05
C HIS A 358 20.80 -0.09 32.40
N GLY A 359 21.00 -1.41 32.44
CA GLY A 359 20.88 -2.18 33.68
C GLY A 359 19.44 -2.25 34.22
N ILE A 360 18.44 -1.94 33.40
CA ILE A 360 17.04 -1.85 33.82
C ILE A 360 16.26 -3.10 33.41
N GLU A 361 15.62 -3.75 34.38
CA GLU A 361 14.68 -4.82 34.13
C GLU A 361 13.26 -4.28 33.96
N LEU A 362 12.69 -4.40 32.75
CA LEU A 362 11.37 -3.82 32.47
C LEU A 362 10.24 -4.70 33.04
N GLU A 363 9.32 -4.06 33.76
CA GLU A 363 8.10 -4.69 34.22
C GLU A 363 7.13 -4.98 33.06
N THR A 364 6.38 -6.08 33.17
CA THR A 364 5.34 -6.45 32.20
C THR A 364 3.96 -6.22 32.81
N GLY A 365 3.18 -5.33 32.22
CA GLY A 365 1.81 -5.03 32.64
C GLY A 365 0.76 -6.00 32.08
N PRO A 366 -0.49 -5.95 32.60
CA PRO A 366 -1.58 -6.83 32.18
C PRO A 366 -1.91 -6.66 30.70
N ARG A 367 -2.05 -7.76 29.94
CA ARG A 367 -2.20 -7.80 28.46
C ARG A 367 -0.91 -7.50 27.67
N GLY A 368 0.27 -7.72 28.27
CA GLY A 368 1.55 -7.70 27.57
C GLY A 368 2.08 -6.29 27.26
N TRP A 369 1.82 -5.33 28.16
CA TRP A 369 2.45 -4.01 28.11
C TRP A 369 3.87 -4.12 28.62
N LEU A 370 4.77 -3.33 28.03
CA LEU A 370 6.07 -3.05 28.64
C LEU A 370 5.97 -1.72 29.37
N ILE A 371 6.46 -1.67 30.61
CA ILE A 371 6.58 -0.43 31.37
C ILE A 371 8.03 0.03 31.26
N LEU A 372 8.23 1.16 30.60
CA LEU A 372 9.54 1.74 30.32
C LEU A 372 9.76 2.99 31.19
N PRO A 373 11.00 3.33 31.55
CA PRO A 373 11.30 4.63 32.13
C PRO A 373 10.92 5.73 31.15
N ARG A 374 10.36 6.85 31.65
CA ARG A 374 10.22 8.06 30.85
C ARG A 374 11.50 8.87 30.98
N TRP A 375 12.38 8.74 30.00
CA TRP A 375 13.64 9.48 29.97
C TRP A 375 13.39 10.96 29.64
N PRO A 376 14.19 11.89 30.20
CA PRO A 376 14.16 13.29 29.80
C PRO A 376 14.71 13.45 28.37
N GLY A 377 14.31 14.55 27.72
CA GLY A 377 14.77 14.91 26.38
C GLY A 377 13.64 15.03 25.35
N VAL A 378 14.06 15.35 24.14
CA VAL A 378 13.23 15.57 22.95
C VAL A 378 13.61 14.59 21.85
N VAL A 379 12.68 14.28 20.96
CA VAL A 379 12.99 13.46 19.78
C VAL A 379 13.97 14.24 18.90
N LEU A 380 15.11 13.64 18.57
CA LEU A 380 16.20 14.35 17.89
C LEU A 380 15.79 14.83 16.49
N ALA A 381 14.92 14.10 15.77
CA ALA A 381 14.37 14.57 14.50
C ALA A 381 13.57 15.88 14.63
N ASP A 382 12.89 16.10 15.76
CA ASP A 382 12.15 17.32 16.02
C ASP A 382 13.08 18.45 16.46
N HIS A 383 14.07 18.15 17.31
CA HIS A 383 15.14 19.09 17.68
C HIS A 383 15.95 19.55 16.46
N ALA A 384 16.29 18.64 15.54
CA ALA A 384 16.98 18.94 14.29
C ALA A 384 16.20 19.92 13.39
N ARG A 385 14.87 19.89 13.43
CA ARG A 385 13.99 20.79 12.65
C ARG A 385 13.62 22.07 13.38
N SER A 386 13.97 22.19 14.66
CA SER A 386 13.72 23.38 15.47
C SER A 386 14.41 24.58 14.83
N ARG A 387 13.63 25.63 14.53
CA ARG A 387 14.17 26.92 14.09
C ARG A 387 14.58 27.82 15.26
N LEU A 388 14.28 27.39 16.49
CA LEU A 388 14.60 28.13 17.71
C LEU A 388 16.05 27.86 18.15
N ASP A 389 16.59 26.69 17.80
CA ASP A 389 17.93 26.27 18.20
C ASP A 389 18.96 26.55 17.09
N PRO A 390 20.09 27.20 17.39
CA PRO A 390 21.14 27.47 16.40
C PRO A 390 21.77 26.16 15.91
N ALA A 391 22.31 26.16 14.69
CA ALA A 391 22.86 24.95 14.07
C ALA A 391 23.91 24.22 14.92
N PRO A 392 24.87 24.90 15.60
CA PRO A 392 25.82 24.23 16.49
C PRO A 392 25.15 23.48 17.66
N ALA A 393 24.06 24.02 18.22
CA ALA A 393 23.34 23.35 19.30
C ALA A 393 22.64 22.08 18.81
N ARG A 394 22.00 22.14 17.63
CA ARG A 394 21.35 20.97 17.02
C ARG A 394 22.35 19.90 16.60
N LEU A 395 23.54 20.30 16.12
CA LEU A 395 24.61 19.39 15.73
C LEU A 395 25.19 18.59 16.92
N ARG A 396 25.18 19.14 18.14
CA ARG A 396 25.54 18.38 19.36
C ARG A 396 24.65 17.15 19.54
N GLY A 397 23.37 17.25 19.19
CA GLY A 397 22.45 16.12 19.25
C GLY A 397 22.78 15.04 18.23
N LEU A 398 23.17 15.41 17.01
CA LEU A 398 23.59 14.47 15.97
C LEU A 398 24.90 13.76 16.33
N ASP A 399 25.86 14.51 16.86
CA ASP A 399 27.13 14.02 17.39
C ASP A 399 26.91 13.02 18.55
N ALA A 400 26.07 13.39 19.53
CA ALA A 400 25.71 12.50 20.63
C ALA A 400 25.01 11.22 20.13
N ALA A 401 24.13 11.32 19.12
CA ALA A 401 23.47 10.16 18.53
C ALA A 401 24.45 9.20 17.84
N GLY A 402 25.46 9.73 17.14
CA GLY A 402 26.53 8.96 16.51
C GLY A 402 27.35 8.17 17.55
N ARG A 403 27.74 8.82 18.66
CA ARG A 403 28.43 8.15 19.77
C ARG A 403 27.57 7.06 20.41
N ALA A 404 26.31 7.39 20.72
CA ALA A 404 25.37 6.43 21.29
C ALA A 404 25.13 5.22 20.36
N LEU A 405 25.15 5.41 19.04
CA LEU A 405 25.01 4.32 18.07
C LEU A 405 26.25 3.42 18.06
N ARG A 406 27.44 4.03 18.12
CA ARG A 406 28.71 3.31 18.23
C ARG A 406 28.74 2.44 19.50
N ASP A 407 28.37 3.02 20.62
CA ASP A 407 28.37 2.30 21.90
C ASP A 407 27.33 1.17 21.88
N LEU A 408 26.16 1.40 21.28
CA LEU A 408 25.16 0.36 21.02
C LEU A 408 25.73 -0.79 20.16
N HIS A 409 26.47 -0.51 19.10
CA HIS A 409 27.10 -1.53 18.23
C HIS A 409 28.21 -2.35 18.92
N ARG A 410 28.70 -1.90 20.08
CA ARG A 410 29.69 -2.62 20.90
C ARG A 410 29.05 -3.54 21.93
N VAL A 411 27.75 -3.42 22.17
CA VAL A 411 27.03 -4.32 23.08
C VAL A 411 26.91 -5.71 22.45
N GLU A 412 27.32 -6.72 23.20
CA GLU A 412 27.15 -8.12 22.82
C GLU A 412 25.96 -8.73 23.57
N MET A 413 25.11 -9.45 22.85
CA MET A 413 23.97 -10.16 23.39
C MET A 413 24.06 -11.65 23.14
N PRO A 414 23.67 -12.48 24.12
CA PRO A 414 23.65 -13.93 23.93
C PRO A 414 22.59 -14.32 22.90
N ARG A 415 22.97 -15.20 21.98
CA ARG A 415 22.09 -15.82 20.99
C ARG A 415 21.49 -17.10 21.57
N ALA A 416 20.33 -17.49 21.04
CA ALA A 416 19.65 -18.73 21.43
C ALA A 416 20.44 -20.00 21.08
N ASP A 417 21.41 -19.91 20.15
CA ASP A 417 22.30 -21.00 19.74
C ASP A 417 23.59 -21.09 20.59
N GLY A 418 23.70 -20.28 21.65
CA GLY A 418 24.85 -20.29 22.56
C GLY A 418 26.02 -19.38 22.15
N GLY A 419 25.91 -18.66 21.02
CA GLY A 419 26.88 -17.64 20.61
C GLY A 419 26.60 -16.24 21.20
N CYS A 420 27.45 -15.27 20.89
CA CYS A 420 27.18 -13.84 21.12
C CYS A 420 26.96 -13.12 19.79
N GLU A 421 26.02 -12.17 19.75
CA GLU A 421 25.84 -11.25 18.62
C GLU A 421 26.07 -9.80 19.05
N ARG A 422 26.82 -9.06 18.23
CA ARG A 422 26.88 -7.60 18.36
C ARG A 422 25.55 -6.97 17.97
N LEU A 423 25.13 -5.99 18.74
CA LEU A 423 23.84 -5.35 18.58
C LEU A 423 23.76 -4.50 17.32
N SER A 424 22.56 -4.40 16.77
CA SER A 424 22.22 -3.45 15.71
C SER A 424 20.79 -2.98 15.93
N HIS A 425 20.47 -1.75 15.55
CA HIS A 425 19.15 -1.17 15.74
C HIS A 425 18.14 -1.70 14.72
N GLY A 426 18.48 -1.72 13.42
CA GLY A 426 17.57 -2.12 12.33
C GLY A 426 16.68 -0.99 11.79
N ASP A 427 16.64 0.15 12.47
CA ASP A 427 15.93 1.37 12.05
C ASP A 427 16.54 2.61 12.74
N ALA A 428 17.86 2.77 12.65
CA ALA A 428 18.61 3.83 13.34
C ALA A 428 18.38 5.22 12.74
N THR A 429 17.15 5.73 12.79
CA THR A 429 16.79 7.09 12.33
C THR A 429 16.72 8.09 13.48
N LEU A 430 16.87 9.39 13.20
CA LEU A 430 16.75 10.46 14.22
C LEU A 430 15.38 10.49 14.95
N ARG A 431 14.35 9.81 14.42
CA ARG A 431 13.04 9.69 15.08
C ARG A 431 13.06 8.73 16.26
N ASN A 432 14.06 7.85 16.29
CA ASN A 432 14.29 6.82 17.28
C ASN A 432 15.44 7.19 18.24
N VAL A 433 15.74 8.49 18.34
CA VAL A 433 16.71 9.06 19.27
C VAL A 433 16.04 10.08 20.18
N LEU A 434 16.19 9.90 21.50
CA LEU A 434 15.91 10.94 22.49
C LEU A 434 17.21 11.67 22.80
N PHE A 435 17.22 12.99 22.61
CA PHE A 435 18.33 13.86 22.95
C PHE A 435 17.92 14.78 24.09
N ASP A 436 18.77 14.86 25.12
CA ASP A 436 18.59 15.79 26.24
C ASP A 436 19.56 16.97 26.08
N PRO A 437 19.07 18.17 25.69
CA PRO A 437 19.93 19.32 25.50
C PRO A 437 20.64 19.80 26.77
N GLY A 438 20.09 19.49 27.96
CA GLY A 438 20.67 19.91 29.23
C GLY A 438 21.92 19.12 29.61
N THR A 439 21.95 17.83 29.26
CA THR A 439 23.07 16.92 29.55
C THR A 439 23.96 16.68 28.33
N GLY A 440 23.46 16.90 27.12
CA GLY A 440 24.15 16.55 25.88
C GLY A 440 24.10 15.05 25.56
N GLU A 441 23.31 14.26 26.29
CA GLU A 441 23.20 12.83 26.08
C GLU A 441 22.13 12.47 25.04
N ALA A 442 22.41 11.43 24.24
CA ALA A 442 21.46 10.85 23.30
C ALA A 442 21.24 9.37 23.59
N ARG A 443 20.01 8.88 23.40
CA ARG A 443 19.62 7.50 23.66
C ARG A 443 18.76 6.96 22.53
N TRP A 444 19.10 5.75 22.07
CA TRP A 444 18.35 5.01 21.08
C TRP A 444 17.16 4.30 21.72
N PHE A 445 16.00 4.35 21.07
CA PHE A 445 14.78 3.69 21.52
C PHE A 445 13.99 3.12 20.33
N ASP A 446 12.90 2.40 20.60
CA ASP A 446 12.02 1.82 19.57
C ASP A 446 12.64 0.65 18.78
N PHE A 447 13.04 -0.40 19.51
CA PHE A 447 13.69 -1.60 18.95
C PHE A 447 12.69 -2.62 18.38
N ASP A 448 11.74 -2.14 17.58
CA ASP A 448 10.68 -2.94 16.97
C ASP A 448 11.17 -3.74 15.75
N THR A 449 12.28 -3.32 15.17
CA THR A 449 12.95 -3.94 14.04
C THR A 449 14.22 -4.65 14.48
N ALA A 450 14.61 -5.65 13.69
CA ALA A 450 15.90 -6.31 13.83
C ALA A 450 16.42 -6.68 12.45
N HIS A 451 17.73 -6.55 12.27
CA HIS A 451 18.41 -7.15 11.15
C HIS A 451 18.33 -8.68 11.20
N ASP A 452 18.46 -9.32 10.04
CA ASP A 452 18.64 -10.76 9.93
C ASP A 452 19.93 -11.17 10.68
N PRO A 453 19.85 -12.10 11.66
CA PRO A 453 21.01 -12.53 12.44
C PRO A 453 22.05 -13.30 11.63
N GLY A 454 21.72 -13.71 10.40
CA GLY A 454 22.67 -14.29 9.44
C GLY A 454 23.57 -13.27 8.75
N LEU A 455 23.29 -11.96 8.88
CA LEU A 455 24.11 -10.90 8.30
C LEU A 455 25.29 -10.54 9.22
N ALA A 456 26.46 -10.36 8.60
CA ALA A 456 27.67 -9.97 9.31
C ALA A 456 27.47 -8.66 10.11
N PRO A 457 28.06 -8.49 11.30
CA PRO A 457 27.89 -7.28 12.11
C PRO A 457 28.24 -5.99 11.36
N ALA A 458 29.35 -5.97 10.61
CA ALA A 458 29.72 -4.81 9.79
C ALA A 458 28.63 -4.46 8.76
N TRP A 459 27.86 -5.45 8.28
CA TRP A 459 26.74 -5.22 7.38
C TRP A 459 25.59 -4.50 8.06
N ARG A 460 25.20 -5.01 9.22
CA ARG A 460 24.09 -4.48 10.01
C ARG A 460 24.40 -3.07 10.50
N HIS A 461 25.63 -2.85 10.99
CA HIS A 461 26.08 -1.56 11.48
C HIS A 461 26.21 -0.53 10.34
N GLY A 462 26.65 -0.97 9.15
CA GLY A 462 26.69 -0.12 7.95
C GLY A 462 25.29 0.30 7.48
N ASP A 463 24.27 -0.56 7.64
CA ASP A 463 22.88 -0.17 7.37
C ASP A 463 22.32 0.82 8.41
N ASP A 464 22.63 0.63 9.68
CA ASP A 464 22.23 1.58 10.74
C ASP A 464 22.90 2.95 10.53
N LEU A 465 24.19 2.98 10.17
CA LEU A 465 24.88 4.23 9.80
C LEU A 465 24.22 4.92 8.62
N ARG A 466 23.82 4.16 7.59
CA ARG A 466 23.07 4.69 6.45
C ARG A 466 21.76 5.32 6.91
N ALA A 467 20.98 4.65 7.76
CA ALA A 467 19.72 5.18 8.28
C ALA A 467 19.94 6.50 9.05
N LEU A 468 21.00 6.56 9.87
CA LEU A 468 21.36 7.74 10.66
C LEU A 468 21.70 8.92 9.75
N VAL A 469 22.66 8.76 8.83
CA VAL A 469 23.11 9.88 7.97
C VAL A 469 22.02 10.31 6.98
N TYR A 470 21.22 9.39 6.44
CA TYR A 470 20.08 9.76 5.58
C TYR A 470 19.02 10.55 6.35
N SER A 471 18.73 10.15 7.60
CA SER A 471 17.74 10.85 8.43
C SER A 471 18.24 12.18 8.97
N ALA A 472 19.55 12.34 9.16
CA ALA A 472 20.19 13.61 9.41
C ALA A 472 20.05 14.55 8.21
N VAL A 473 20.37 14.10 7.00
CA VAL A 473 20.23 14.92 5.78
C VAL A 473 18.77 15.31 5.51
N GLU A 474 17.81 14.45 5.84
CA GLU A 474 16.37 14.76 5.76
C GLU A 474 15.93 15.82 6.79
N SER A 475 16.44 15.73 8.03
CA SER A 475 15.93 16.55 9.14
C SER A 475 16.64 17.91 9.29
N PHE A 476 17.93 17.96 8.97
CA PHE A 476 18.76 19.18 8.96
C PHE A 476 18.78 19.80 7.57
N ALA A 477 17.65 20.38 7.16
CA ALA A 477 17.48 20.91 5.81
C ALA A 477 18.40 22.11 5.51
N ASP A 478 18.78 22.86 6.54
CA ASP A 478 19.55 24.10 6.48
C ASP A 478 21.06 23.93 6.73
N VAL A 479 21.52 22.72 7.06
CA VAL A 479 22.94 22.43 7.33
C VAL A 479 23.60 21.78 6.10
N PRO A 480 24.85 22.11 5.74
CA PRO A 480 25.56 21.45 4.64
C PRO A 480 25.68 19.93 4.84
N VAL A 481 25.51 19.14 3.76
CA VAL A 481 25.57 17.67 3.83
C VAL A 481 26.93 17.18 4.30
N ALA A 482 28.01 17.82 3.85
CA ALA A 482 29.37 17.52 4.29
C ALA A 482 29.52 17.65 5.81
N LEU A 483 29.00 18.73 6.41
CA LEU A 483 29.08 18.95 7.85
C LEU A 483 28.30 17.89 8.65
N LEU A 484 27.12 17.50 8.16
CA LEU A 484 26.32 16.43 8.78
C LEU A 484 27.06 15.08 8.73
N LEU A 485 27.65 14.74 7.58
CA LEU A 485 28.41 13.51 7.42
C LEU A 485 29.65 13.48 8.33
N LEU A 486 30.41 14.58 8.38
CA LEU A 486 31.58 14.70 9.26
C LEU A 486 31.19 14.57 10.73
N THR A 487 30.12 15.23 11.15
CA THR A 487 29.62 15.15 12.54
C THR A 487 29.35 13.70 12.94
N VAL A 488 28.69 12.92 12.07
CA VAL A 488 28.42 11.49 12.34
C VAL A 488 29.70 10.64 12.26
N ARG A 489 30.59 10.91 11.30
CA ARG A 489 31.88 10.21 11.18
C ARG A 489 32.73 10.40 12.43
N ASP A 490 32.89 11.63 12.89
CA ASP A 490 33.77 11.94 14.01
C ASP A 490 33.22 11.35 15.32
N ALA A 491 31.89 11.29 15.44
CA ALA A 491 31.21 10.59 16.53
C ALA A 491 31.32 9.04 16.44
N TYR A 492 31.24 8.50 15.23
CA TYR A 492 31.30 7.06 14.93
C TYR A 492 32.62 6.69 14.24
N VAL A 493 33.65 6.46 15.06
CA VAL A 493 35.04 6.27 14.59
C VAL A 493 35.37 4.90 13.99
N ASP A 494 34.53 3.88 14.21
CA ASP A 494 34.84 2.52 13.77
C ASP A 494 34.74 2.41 12.22
N SER A 495 35.84 2.08 11.53
CA SER A 495 35.94 2.15 10.06
C SER A 495 35.17 1.06 9.31
N GLY A 496 35.09 -0.16 9.86
CA GLY A 496 34.50 -1.32 9.18
C GLY A 496 33.06 -1.11 8.68
N PRO A 497 32.13 -0.59 9.52
CA PRO A 497 30.79 -0.23 9.07
C PRO A 497 30.74 0.81 7.94
N TRP A 498 31.65 1.80 7.95
CA TRP A 498 31.74 2.79 6.87
C TRP A 498 32.26 2.18 5.57
N GLU A 499 33.30 1.35 5.64
CA GLU A 499 33.83 0.62 4.49
C GLU A 499 32.76 -0.28 3.87
N GLN A 500 32.00 -0.97 4.72
CA GLN A 500 30.90 -1.83 4.29
C GLN A 500 29.80 -1.03 3.58
N LEU A 501 29.43 0.13 4.14
CA LEU A 501 28.43 1.01 3.55
C LEU A 501 28.91 1.52 2.19
N ARG A 502 30.17 1.94 2.09
CA ARG A 502 30.82 2.38 0.85
C ARG A 502 30.84 1.28 -0.22
N ASP A 503 31.22 0.06 0.16
CA ASP A 503 31.24 -1.10 -0.75
C ASP A 503 29.82 -1.48 -1.23
N ARG A 504 28.79 -1.31 -0.38
CA ARG A 504 27.39 -1.46 -0.80
C ARG A 504 26.92 -0.37 -1.75
N LEU A 505 27.32 0.88 -1.52
CA LEU A 505 27.07 1.99 -2.44
C LEU A 505 27.72 1.71 -3.80
N ALA A 506 29.00 1.37 -3.81
CA ALA A 506 29.79 1.15 -5.02
C ALA A 506 29.23 0.02 -5.90
N ARG A 507 28.74 -1.07 -5.28
CA ARG A 507 28.11 -2.20 -5.99
C ARG A 507 26.66 -1.94 -6.44
N GLY A 508 26.15 -0.74 -6.23
CA GLY A 508 24.73 -0.42 -6.46
C GLY A 508 23.77 -1.25 -5.62
N ALA A 509 24.26 -1.89 -4.55
CA ALA A 509 23.48 -2.80 -3.71
C ALA A 509 22.45 -2.06 -2.86
N LEU A 510 22.62 -0.74 -2.66
CA LEU A 510 21.62 0.13 -2.06
C LEU A 510 20.51 0.56 -3.03
N HIS A 511 20.74 0.47 -4.35
CA HIS A 511 19.81 0.93 -5.38
C HIS A 511 18.84 -0.14 -5.90
N ARG A 512 18.74 -1.30 -5.22
CA ARG A 512 17.92 -2.43 -5.68
C ARG A 512 16.42 -2.30 -5.40
N SER A 513 15.97 -1.20 -4.81
CA SER A 513 14.54 -0.94 -4.66
C SER A 513 14.20 0.51 -4.95
N PRO A 514 13.27 0.78 -5.88
CA PRO A 514 12.62 2.07 -5.99
C PRO A 514 11.86 2.42 -4.69
N LEU A 515 11.51 1.40 -3.89
CA LEU A 515 10.66 1.45 -2.72
C LEU A 515 11.41 1.27 -1.38
N HIS A 516 12.40 2.12 -1.09
CA HIS A 516 12.99 2.27 0.26
C HIS A 516 11.93 2.76 1.27
N PHE A 517 11.05 1.84 1.66
CA PHE A 517 10.16 1.97 2.79
C PHE A 517 10.89 1.46 4.01
N ALA A 518 11.46 2.38 4.76
CA ALA A 518 11.55 2.35 6.23
C ALA A 518 12.53 3.40 6.72
N GLN A 519 13.53 3.77 5.92
CA GLN A 519 14.61 4.63 6.39
C GLN A 519 14.67 5.89 5.53
N ALA A 520 14.93 7.01 6.19
CA ALA A 520 14.82 8.38 5.70
C ALA A 520 15.09 8.61 4.21
N CYS A 521 14.30 9.50 3.61
CA CYS A 521 14.35 9.80 2.18
C CYS A 521 14.70 11.29 1.98
N PRO A 522 15.99 11.65 2.09
CA PRO A 522 16.42 13.02 1.87
C PRO A 522 16.11 13.47 0.43
N PRO A 523 15.93 14.79 0.19
CA PRO A 523 15.71 15.33 -1.15
C PRO A 523 16.78 14.87 -2.15
N ASP A 524 16.39 14.58 -3.39
CA ASP A 524 17.24 13.93 -4.39
C ASP A 524 18.62 14.57 -4.58
N GLY A 525 18.70 15.91 -4.56
CA GLY A 525 19.96 16.64 -4.68
C GLY A 525 20.91 16.36 -3.51
N ARG A 526 20.42 16.53 -2.28
CA ARG A 526 21.20 16.30 -1.05
C ARG A 526 21.55 14.82 -0.86
N ARG A 527 20.68 13.91 -1.29
CA ARG A 527 20.96 12.47 -1.31
C ARG A 527 22.15 12.14 -2.21
N ARG A 528 22.15 12.64 -3.45
CA ARG A 528 23.25 12.41 -4.40
C ARG A 528 24.57 13.00 -3.90
N GLU A 529 24.51 14.17 -3.25
CA GLU A 529 25.67 14.79 -2.60
C GLU A 529 26.23 13.90 -1.49
N LEU A 530 25.37 13.39 -0.59
CA LEU A 530 25.74 12.46 0.47
C LEU A 530 26.38 11.18 -0.10
N GLU A 531 25.72 10.54 -1.08
CA GLU A 531 26.20 9.30 -1.70
C GLU A 531 27.55 9.51 -2.40
N SER A 532 27.75 10.65 -3.06
CA SER A 532 29.03 11.05 -3.66
C SER A 532 30.13 11.25 -2.62
N LEU A 533 29.83 11.90 -1.48
CA LEU A 533 30.77 12.03 -0.37
C LEU A 533 31.14 10.66 0.22
N LEU A 534 30.15 9.82 0.51
CA LEU A 534 30.36 8.47 1.04
C LEU A 534 31.23 7.61 0.11
N LEU A 535 31.04 7.71 -1.21
CA LEU A 535 31.83 6.99 -2.21
C LEU A 535 33.28 7.47 -2.29
N ARG A 536 33.51 8.79 -2.24
CA ARG A 536 34.86 9.37 -2.30
C ARG A 536 35.74 8.90 -1.15
N GLY A 537 35.18 8.70 0.04
CA GLY A 537 35.92 8.25 1.24
C GLY A 537 36.92 9.27 1.80
N ASP A 538 37.29 10.28 1.02
CA ASP A 538 38.12 11.42 1.43
C ASP A 538 37.24 12.47 2.09
N TRP A 539 36.90 12.26 3.36
CA TRP A 539 36.16 13.24 4.14
C TRP A 539 37.19 14.12 4.87
N PRO A 540 37.14 15.45 4.71
CA PRO A 540 38.12 16.33 5.32
C PRO A 540 38.17 16.10 6.84
N SER A 541 39.35 15.80 7.36
CA SER A 541 39.57 15.70 8.80
C SER A 541 39.76 17.11 9.35
N GLY A 542 38.80 17.60 10.14
CA GLY A 542 38.91 18.86 10.87
C GLY A 542 38.10 20.02 10.31
N SER A 543 37.33 20.65 11.20
CA SER A 543 36.66 21.97 11.17
C SER A 543 36.15 22.49 9.82
N LEU A 544 34.94 22.09 9.43
CA LEU A 544 34.08 22.89 8.53
C LEU A 544 33.22 23.90 9.31
N MET A 545 33.75 24.50 10.39
CA MET A 545 33.18 25.68 11.02
C MET A 545 33.91 26.94 10.54
N GLU A 546 33.87 27.17 9.23
CA GLU A 546 34.07 28.51 8.66
C GLU A 546 32.80 28.84 7.86
N ASP A 547 32.20 29.97 8.21
CA ASP A 547 30.98 30.51 7.63
C ASP A 547 31.24 31.28 6.32
N ALA A 548 30.17 31.60 5.59
CA ALA A 548 30.18 32.17 4.25
C ALA A 548 30.86 33.56 4.12
N ASP A 549 31.30 34.15 5.24
CA ASP A 549 32.02 35.43 5.32
C ASP A 549 33.50 35.27 5.75
N GLY A 550 34.03 34.04 5.84
CA GLY A 550 35.46 33.77 5.98
C GLY A 550 36.09 34.17 7.31
N ARG A 551 35.42 33.96 8.45
CA ARG A 551 36.02 34.16 9.78
C ARG A 551 36.04 32.87 10.58
N SER A 552 37.21 32.48 11.06
CA SER A 552 37.36 31.32 11.94
C SER A 552 36.69 31.61 13.29
N ILE A 553 35.78 30.72 13.73
CA ILE A 553 35.32 30.74 15.12
C ILE A 553 36.29 29.88 15.93
N GLY A 554 37.18 30.56 16.66
CA GLY A 554 38.12 29.95 17.62
C GLY A 554 37.51 29.71 19.00
#